data_AF-P46289-F1
#
_entry.id   AF-P46289-F1
#
_cell.length_a   1.000
_cell.length_b   1.000
_cell.length_c   1.000
_cell.angle_alpha   90.00
_cell.angle_beta   90.00
_cell.angle_gamma   90.00
#
_symmetry.space_group_name_H-M   'P 1'
#
loop_
_entity.id
_entity.type
_entity.pdbx_description
1 polymer ?
#
loop_
_entity_poly.entity_id
_entity_poly.type
_entity_poly.pdbx_seq_one_letter_code
_entity_poly.pdbx_strand_id
1 'polypeptide(L)'
;HEMRFVQRVRCWEYRQQPSIVRLVRPTRPDKARRLGYKAKQGFVVYRVRVRRGGRKRPVPKVLCMVNPQTRELLNSSSRGATVLLLRS
;
A
#
# COMPACT_ATOMS: atom_id res chain seq x y z
N HIS A 1 -1.31 20.97 13.36
CA HIS A 1 0.17 21.00 13.28
C HIS A 1 0.80 19.70 13.83
N GLU A 2 0.14 19.00 14.76
CA GLU A 2 0.68 17.82 15.47
C GLU A 2 0.75 16.53 14.63
N MET A 3 -0.30 16.21 13.85
CA MET A 3 -0.36 14.95 13.10
C MET A 3 0.70 14.84 11.99
N ARG A 4 1.17 15.97 11.45
CA ARG A 4 2.22 16.00 10.42
C ARG A 4 3.55 15.48 10.97
N PHE A 5 3.88 15.82 12.21
CA PHE A 5 5.09 15.36 12.89
C PHE A 5 5.08 13.84 13.06
N VAL A 6 4.01 13.29 13.64
CA VAL A 6 3.83 11.84 13.85
C VAL A 6 3.90 11.06 12.54
N GLN A 7 3.32 11.59 11.46
CA GLN A 7 3.36 10.94 10.14
C GLN A 7 4.78 10.90 9.56
N ARG A 8 5.57 11.96 9.70
CA ARG A 8 6.96 12.00 9.19
C ARG A 8 7.83 10.93 9.87
N VAL A 9 7.77 10.86 11.20
CA VAL A 9 8.52 9.87 12.00
C VAL A 9 8.12 8.44 11.62
N ARG A 10 6.82 8.14 11.63
CA ARG A 10 6.30 6.81 11.25
C ARG A 10 6.64 6.43 9.80
N CYS A 11 6.58 7.39 8.88
CA CYS A 11 6.93 7.13 7.48
C CYS A 11 8.39 6.71 7.33
N TRP A 12 9.31 7.25 8.14
CA TRP A 12 10.71 6.83 8.13
C TRP A 12 10.86 5.41 8.71
N GLU A 13 10.29 5.14 9.89
CA GLU A 13 10.32 3.81 10.52
C GLU A 13 9.80 2.71 9.59
N TYR A 14 8.70 2.99 8.86
CA TYR A 14 8.07 2.00 7.99
C TYR A 14 8.87 1.72 6.70
N ARG A 15 9.79 2.62 6.30
CA ARG A 15 10.64 2.41 5.12
C ARG A 15 11.83 1.49 5.42
N GLN A 16 12.30 1.47 6.68
CA GLN A 16 13.40 0.61 7.12
C GLN A 16 12.95 -0.85 7.32
N GLN A 17 11.64 -1.07 7.47
CA GLN A 17 11.06 -2.40 7.65
C GLN A 17 10.78 -3.09 6.31
N PRO A 18 10.70 -4.43 6.27
CA PRO A 18 10.43 -5.17 5.03
C PRO A 18 9.05 -4.87 4.47
N SER A 19 8.82 -5.25 3.21
CA SER A 19 7.59 -4.93 2.49
C SER A 19 6.32 -5.49 3.15
N ILE A 20 6.43 -6.60 3.89
CA ILE A 20 5.32 -7.20 4.65
C ILE A 20 5.83 -7.45 6.06
N VAL A 21 5.10 -6.93 7.06
CA VAL A 21 5.43 -7.11 8.49
C VAL A 21 4.17 -7.47 9.25
N ARG A 22 4.26 -8.46 10.14
CA ARG A 22 3.21 -8.77 11.13
C ARG A 22 3.28 -7.77 12.28
N LEU A 23 2.15 -7.14 12.60
CA LEU A 23 2.04 -6.26 13.75
C LEU A 23 1.34 -6.98 14.91
N VAL A 24 1.84 -6.76 16.12
CA VAL A 24 1.20 -7.25 17.36
C VAL A 24 -0.12 -6.53 17.60
N ARG A 25 -0.18 -5.22 17.30
CA ARG A 25 -1.36 -4.37 17.48
C ARG A 25 -1.51 -3.37 16.33
N PRO A 26 -2.74 -2.96 15.97
CA PRO A 26 -2.94 -1.95 14.94
C PRO A 26 -2.42 -0.59 15.42
N THR A 27 -1.69 0.12 14.56
CA THR A 27 -1.23 1.50 14.83
C THR A 27 -2.40 2.49 14.99
N ARG A 28 -3.54 2.17 14.36
CA ARG A 28 -4.78 2.95 14.41
C ARG A 28 -5.94 2.08 14.89
N PRO A 29 -6.12 1.93 16.22
CA PRO A 29 -7.19 1.12 16.78
C PRO A 29 -8.59 1.68 16.47
N ASP A 30 -8.72 3.01 16.36
CA ASP A 30 -9.92 3.73 15.93
C ASP A 30 -10.46 3.20 14.58
N LYS A 31 -9.60 3.22 13.57
CA LYS A 31 -9.93 2.79 12.21
C LYS A 31 -10.10 1.28 12.14
N ALA A 32 -9.25 0.52 12.85
CA ALA A 32 -9.34 -0.94 12.86
C ALA A 32 -10.68 -1.42 13.41
N ARG A 33 -11.16 -0.86 14.54
CA ARG A 33 -12.48 -1.21 15.11
C ARG A 33 -13.63 -0.90 14.16
N ARG A 34 -13.58 0.25 13.48
CA ARG A 34 -14.57 0.62 12.45
C ARG A 34 -14.61 -0.38 11.29
N LEU A 35 -13.47 -0.97 10.93
CA LEU A 35 -13.36 -2.01 9.90
C LEU A 35 -13.64 -3.43 10.43
N GLY A 36 -14.07 -3.59 11.69
CA GLY A 36 -14.45 -4.88 12.26
C GLY A 36 -13.34 -5.65 12.98
N TYR A 37 -12.19 -5.03 13.25
CA TYR A 37 -11.18 -5.60 14.15
C TYR A 37 -11.74 -5.75 15.56
N LYS A 38 -11.64 -6.96 16.11
CA LYS A 38 -11.93 -7.26 17.51
C LYS A 38 -10.64 -7.74 18.18
N ALA A 39 -10.38 -7.30 19.40
CA ALA A 39 -9.25 -7.76 20.19
C ALA A 39 -9.54 -9.15 20.79
N LYS A 40 -9.68 -10.14 19.90
CA LYS A 40 -9.88 -11.55 20.23
C LYS A 40 -8.87 -12.40 19.47
N GLN A 41 -8.59 -13.59 19.96
CA GLN A 41 -7.71 -14.54 19.28
C GLN A 41 -8.24 -14.81 17.85
N GLY A 42 -7.32 -15.09 16.92
CA GLY A 42 -7.63 -15.28 15.49
C GLY A 42 -7.56 -14.01 14.63
N PHE A 43 -7.46 -12.81 15.21
CA PHE A 43 -7.26 -11.58 14.43
C PHE A 43 -5.78 -11.26 14.28
N VAL A 44 -5.34 -11.06 13.04
CA VAL A 44 -3.96 -10.66 12.74
C VAL A 44 -3.96 -9.41 11.88
N VAL A 45 -3.03 -8.50 12.19
CA VAL A 45 -2.83 -7.27 11.42
C VAL A 45 -1.46 -7.31 10.75
N TYR A 46 -1.45 -7.16 9.43
CA TYR A 46 -0.22 -7.00 8.66
C TYR A 46 -0.10 -5.56 8.16
N ARG A 47 1.14 -5.07 8.10
CA ARG A 47 1.49 -3.84 7.39
C ARG A 47 2.17 -4.22 6.09
N VAL A 48 1.63 -3.72 4.99
CA VAL A 48 2.11 -3.99 3.63
C VAL A 48 2.51 -2.69 2.95
N ARG A 49 3.71 -2.67 2.37
CA ARG A 49 4.23 -1.57 1.55
C ARG A 49 3.85 -1.83 0.10
N VAL A 50 3.04 -0.94 -0.47
CA VAL A 50 2.72 -0.92 -1.91
C VAL A 50 3.44 0.27 -2.55
N ARG A 51 4.02 0.06 -3.74
CA ARG A 51 4.66 1.14 -4.49
C ARG A 51 3.59 2.14 -4.93
N ARG A 52 3.86 3.43 -4.70
CA ARG A 52 3.02 4.51 -5.24
C ARG A 52 3.30 4.69 -6.73
N GLY A 53 2.29 5.12 -7.46
CA GLY A 53 2.39 5.43 -8.88
C GLY A 53 1.64 4.42 -9.74
N GLY A 54 1.73 4.63 -11.06
CA GLY A 54 1.04 3.80 -12.02
C GLY A 54 1.68 2.44 -12.29
N ARG A 55 0.86 1.48 -12.74
CA ARG A 55 1.41 0.31 -13.43
C ARG A 55 1.80 0.75 -14.84
N LYS A 56 3.08 0.64 -15.21
CA LYS A 56 3.47 0.76 -16.61
C LYS A 56 3.01 -0.47 -17.37
N ARG A 57 2.34 -0.29 -18.52
CA ARG A 57 2.00 -1.42 -19.40
C ARG A 57 3.32 -2.08 -19.85
N PRO A 58 3.50 -3.41 -19.69
CA PRO A 58 4.66 -4.10 -20.21
C PRO A 58 4.51 -4.23 -21.73
N VAL A 59 4.93 -3.20 -22.48
CA VAL A 59 4.95 -3.22 -23.94
C VAL A 59 6.39 -3.47 -24.40
N PRO A 60 6.66 -4.50 -25.23
CA PRO A 60 7.96 -4.64 -25.89
C PRO A 60 8.28 -3.39 -26.70
N LYS A 61 9.51 -2.88 -26.64
CA LYS A 61 9.91 -1.61 -27.29
C LYS A 61 9.55 -1.57 -28.79
N VAL A 62 9.62 -2.71 -29.48
CA VAL A 62 9.26 -2.83 -30.89
C VAL A 62 7.79 -2.47 -31.17
N LEU A 63 6.86 -2.83 -30.27
CA LEU A 63 5.43 -2.62 -30.48
C LEU A 63 4.97 -1.17 -30.19
N CYS A 64 5.72 -0.41 -29.38
CA CYS A 64 5.42 1.01 -29.14
C CYS A 64 5.83 1.92 -30.31
N MET A 65 6.74 1.43 -31.17
CA MET A 65 7.20 2.18 -32.33
C MET A 65 6.25 2.05 -33.52
N VAL A 66 5.67 0.86 -33.74
CA VAL A 66 4.86 0.53 -34.94
C VAL A 66 3.41 1.01 -34.90
N ASN A 67 2.80 1.11 -33.71
CA ASN A 67 1.41 1.56 -33.58
C ASN A 67 1.34 2.85 -32.75
N PRO A 68 0.87 3.98 -33.30
CA PRO A 68 0.73 5.22 -32.54
C PRO A 68 -0.22 5.06 -31.33
N GLN A 69 -1.23 4.18 -31.41
CA GLN A 69 -2.20 3.95 -30.32
C GLN A 69 -1.56 3.29 -29.08
N THR A 70 -0.41 2.62 -29.21
CA THR A 70 0.27 1.98 -28.07
C THR A 70 1.16 2.97 -27.29
N ARG A 71 1.43 4.17 -27.83
CA ARG A 71 2.28 5.19 -27.19
C ARG A 71 1.59 5.90 -26.02
N GLU A 72 0.29 6.08 -26.09
CA GLU A 72 -0.49 6.86 -25.11
C GLU A 72 -0.77 6.12 -23.79
N LEU A 73 -0.46 4.82 -23.74
CA LEU A 73 -0.79 3.95 -22.60
C LEU A 73 0.27 3.94 -21.49
N LEU A 74 1.16 4.94 -21.46
CA LEU A 74 2.25 5.04 -20.48
C LEU A 74 1.84 5.64 -19.14
N ASN A 75 0.61 6.17 -19.01
CA ASN A 75 0.19 6.97 -17.86
C ASN A 75 -1.07 6.42 -17.19
N SER A 76 -0.99 5.33 -16.43
CA SER A 76 -2.10 4.87 -15.59
C SER A 76 -1.71 4.89 -14.11
N SER A 77 -2.00 5.99 -13.39
CA SER A 77 -1.78 6.12 -11.95
C SER A 77 -2.66 5.15 -11.14
N SER A 78 -2.08 4.21 -10.40
CA SER A 78 -2.83 3.40 -9.42
C SER A 78 -2.51 3.90 -8.01
N ARG A 79 -3.54 4.14 -7.20
CA ARG A 79 -3.39 4.51 -5.78
C ARG A 79 -3.58 3.25 -4.95
N GLY A 80 -2.51 2.52 -4.68
CA GLY A 80 -2.53 1.34 -3.82
C GLY A 80 -2.15 1.68 -2.37
N ALA A 81 -3.07 1.47 -1.44
CA ALA A 81 -2.77 1.28 -0.02
C ALA A 81 -3.81 0.30 0.55
N THR A 82 -3.52 -1.00 0.49
CA THR A 82 -4.38 -2.03 1.06
C THR A 82 -3.91 -2.36 2.47
N VAL A 83 -4.80 -2.21 3.45
CA VAL A 83 -4.66 -2.81 4.78
C VAL A 83 -5.47 -4.10 4.72
N LEU A 84 -4.80 -5.25 4.67
CA LEU A 84 -5.46 -6.55 4.76
C LEU A 84 -5.67 -6.88 6.24
N LEU A 85 -6.94 -6.85 6.65
CA LEU A 85 -7.39 -7.50 7.87
C LEU A 85 -7.71 -8.95 7.51
N LEU A 86 -6.85 -9.88 7.92
CA LEU A 86 -7.15 -11.31 7.82
C LEU A 86 -7.72 -11.79 9.16
N ARG A 87 -8.90 -12.40 9.08
CA ARG A 87 -9.35 -13.34 10.11
C ARG A 87 -8.72 -14.68 9.76
N SER A 88 -8.01 -15.27 10.72
CA SER A 88 -7.76 -16.72 10.67
C SER A 88 -9.04 -17.48 10.96
#